data_AF-A0A843I8S6-F1
#
_entry.id   AF-A0A843I8S6-F1
#
_cell.length_a   1.000
_cell.length_b   1.000
_cell.length_c   1.000
_cell.angle_alpha   90.00
_cell.angle_beta   90.00
_cell.angle_gamma   90.00
#
_symmetry.space_group_name_H-M   'P 1'
#
loop_
_entity.id
_entity.type
_entity.pdbx_description
1 polymer ?
#
loop_
_entity_poly.entity_id
_entity_poly.type
_entity_poly.pdbx_seq_one_letter_code
_entity_poly.pdbx_strand_id
1 'polypeptide(L)'
;YSPTINISKGENRFFYFVVKNKNTGAVDDVDSYTITVASKNDWKLIPQESIRNLGIGDTSKPNEAKVLIEVPKNTTEKTDTITITVTSDSSTDATTSIEITVNVIGGGFIEEILDFFDSAAQTMGLNDLFGSDGKYVLLILLVVIILFFIIILAIVFTSKPVRIICTDRIKEIDSTQNADYEITIENPFKKAQTYEISAHQTGPENKWGLSIEPTTVELEGKTSKTIHVTVTPTDAAAPKDWTQVTLSANKIGKKKKESVDLVTTMKEGTTLLALENVSHWPTAFNPGEKVITSFTLTNNGTIPARNVKVFFYLNGKQKNKVEVTLLAGNIADIQIPWIAEKGKNQVRIRVKEQ
;
A
#
# COMPACT_ATOMS: atom_id res chain seq x y z
N TYR A 1 -54.62 11.25 10.66
CA TYR A 1 -53.52 10.62 11.44
C TYR A 1 -53.03 9.41 10.68
N SER A 2 -51.72 9.13 10.72
CA SER A 2 -51.17 7.91 10.10
C SER A 2 -51.83 6.69 10.76
N PRO A 3 -52.45 5.77 10.00
CA PRO A 3 -53.04 4.54 10.53
C PRO A 3 -51.97 3.51 10.92
N THR A 4 -50.69 3.90 10.96
CA THR A 4 -49.57 3.01 11.25
C THR A 4 -48.63 3.64 12.27
N ILE A 5 -48.24 2.84 13.27
CA ILE A 5 -47.31 3.22 14.32
C ILE A 5 -46.22 2.15 14.46
N ASN A 6 -44.97 2.57 14.66
CA ASN A 6 -43.88 1.65 14.93
C ASN A 6 -43.56 1.68 16.44
N ILE A 7 -43.47 0.51 17.06
CA ILE A 7 -43.18 0.35 18.50
C ILE A 7 -42.15 -0.78 18.63
N SER A 8 -41.12 -0.59 19.45
CA SER A 8 -40.10 -1.62 19.68
C SER A 8 -40.66 -2.74 20.57
N LYS A 9 -40.12 -3.96 20.45
CA LYS A 9 -40.44 -5.05 21.38
C LYS A 9 -40.27 -4.61 22.83
N GLY A 10 -41.28 -4.83 23.67
CA GLY A 10 -41.22 -4.51 25.09
C GLY A 10 -41.39 -3.05 25.47
N GLU A 11 -41.63 -2.18 24.50
CA GLU A 11 -41.95 -0.78 24.74
C GLU A 11 -43.47 -0.54 24.73
N ASN A 12 -43.87 0.51 25.45
CA ASN A 12 -45.26 0.95 25.50
C ASN A 12 -45.39 2.32 24.84
N ARG A 13 -46.47 2.55 24.10
CA ARG A 13 -46.69 3.84 23.42
C ARG A 13 -48.15 4.26 23.45
N PHE A 14 -48.38 5.55 23.70
CA PHE A 14 -49.71 6.14 23.56
C PHE A 14 -50.02 6.42 22.09
N PHE A 15 -51.17 5.97 21.63
CA PHE A 15 -51.80 6.44 20.40
C PHE A 15 -52.87 7.48 20.74
N TYR A 16 -52.78 8.65 20.13
CA TYR A 16 -53.69 9.77 20.36
C TYR A 16 -54.63 9.93 19.17
N PHE A 17 -55.90 10.19 19.46
CA PHE A 17 -56.91 10.48 18.47
C PHE A 17 -57.85 11.57 18.97
N VAL A 18 -58.81 11.98 18.14
CA VAL A 18 -59.83 12.94 18.53
C VAL A 18 -61.20 12.39 18.19
N VAL A 19 -62.18 12.70 19.02
CA VAL A 19 -63.59 12.38 18.80
C VAL A 19 -64.32 13.67 18.50
N LYS A 20 -65.10 13.68 17.42
CA LYS A 20 -65.95 14.82 17.04
C LYS A 20 -67.40 14.43 17.19
N ASN A 21 -68.14 15.18 18.01
CA ASN A 21 -69.57 14.99 18.14
C ASN A 21 -70.26 15.50 16.87
N LYS A 22 -70.94 14.60 16.16
CA LYS A 22 -71.72 14.90 14.94
C LYS A 22 -73.21 14.65 15.12
N ASN A 23 -73.70 14.64 16.35
CA ASN A 23 -75.13 14.48 16.63
C ASN A 23 -75.93 15.63 16.01
N THR A 24 -77.20 15.36 15.69
CA THR A 24 -78.11 16.32 15.03
C THR A 24 -79.21 16.84 15.98
N GLY A 25 -78.99 16.74 17.30
CA GLY A 25 -79.88 17.21 18.35
C GLY A 25 -79.91 18.74 18.50
N ALA A 26 -80.43 19.25 19.61
CA ALA A 26 -80.45 20.68 19.88
C ALA A 26 -79.02 21.20 20.12
N VAL A 27 -78.74 22.46 19.75
CA VAL A 27 -77.36 23.00 19.74
C VAL A 27 -76.74 23.07 21.15
N ASP A 28 -77.56 23.04 22.20
CA ASP A 28 -77.17 23.00 23.61
C ASP A 28 -77.02 21.59 24.19
N ASP A 29 -77.30 20.54 23.41
CA ASP A 29 -77.09 19.16 23.83
C ASP A 29 -75.60 18.80 23.88
N VAL A 30 -75.26 17.95 24.85
CA VAL A 30 -73.92 17.37 25.00
C VAL A 30 -74.03 15.85 25.00
N ASP A 31 -72.97 15.19 24.53
CA ASP A 31 -72.89 13.74 24.53
C ASP A 31 -71.61 13.28 25.25
N SER A 32 -71.63 12.04 25.73
CA SER A 32 -70.45 11.36 26.25
C SER A 32 -70.18 10.13 25.39
N TYR A 33 -68.91 9.74 25.32
CA TYR A 33 -68.48 8.67 24.45
C TYR A 33 -67.63 7.67 25.22
N THR A 34 -68.01 6.40 25.15
CA THR A 34 -67.24 5.27 25.65
C THR A 34 -66.27 4.77 24.59
N ILE A 35 -65.03 4.48 24.99
CA ILE A 35 -63.98 3.97 24.10
C ILE A 35 -63.66 2.52 24.47
N THR A 36 -63.77 1.62 23.50
CA THR A 36 -63.33 0.23 23.60
C THR A 36 -62.23 -0.06 22.59
N VAL A 37 -61.38 -1.04 22.92
CA VAL A 37 -60.23 -1.40 22.10
C VAL A 37 -60.08 -2.91 22.04
N ALA A 38 -59.68 -3.40 20.87
CA ALA A 38 -59.38 -4.81 20.65
C ALA A 38 -58.06 -4.93 19.87
N SER A 39 -57.22 -5.90 20.27
CA SER A 39 -56.01 -6.30 19.55
C SER A 39 -56.29 -7.61 18.82
N LYS A 40 -55.81 -7.75 17.59
CA LYS A 40 -55.91 -9.00 16.83
C LYS A 40 -55.01 -10.10 17.41
N ASN A 41 -53.90 -9.74 18.03
CA ASN A 41 -52.92 -10.64 18.64
C ASN A 41 -52.99 -10.64 20.18
N ASP A 42 -54.12 -10.25 20.77
CA ASP A 42 -54.37 -10.23 22.22
C ASP A 42 -53.32 -9.44 23.03
N TRP A 43 -52.74 -8.40 22.45
CA TRP A 43 -51.85 -7.51 23.17
C TRP A 43 -52.62 -6.70 24.21
N LYS A 44 -51.94 -6.37 25.32
CA LYS A 44 -52.53 -5.58 26.39
C LYS A 44 -52.70 -4.13 25.94
N LEU A 45 -53.95 -3.68 25.93
CA LEU A 45 -54.35 -2.32 25.58
C LEU A 45 -55.04 -1.65 26.76
N ILE A 46 -54.71 -0.39 27.02
CA ILE A 46 -55.35 0.39 28.09
C ILE A 46 -55.95 1.67 27.48
N PRO A 47 -57.27 1.69 27.17
CA PRO A 47 -57.92 2.87 26.63
C PRO A 47 -58.17 3.90 27.74
N GLN A 48 -58.23 5.18 27.36
CA GLN A 48 -58.96 6.16 28.15
C GLN A 48 -60.46 5.85 28.02
N GLU A 49 -61.10 5.45 29.11
CA GLU A 49 -62.42 4.80 29.06
C GLU A 49 -63.55 5.67 28.49
N SER A 50 -63.51 6.99 28.71
CA SER A 50 -64.57 7.88 28.24
C SER A 50 -64.14 9.32 27.96
N ILE A 51 -64.88 9.97 27.08
CA ILE A 51 -64.88 11.42 26.84
C ILE A 51 -66.23 11.95 27.28
N ARG A 52 -66.28 12.99 28.10
CA ARG A 52 -67.52 13.47 28.71
C ARG A 52 -67.91 14.85 28.21
N ASN A 53 -69.22 15.07 28.10
CA ASN A 53 -69.84 16.38 27.87
C ASN A 53 -69.27 17.12 26.64
N LEU A 54 -69.17 16.41 25.51
CA LEU A 54 -68.72 16.99 24.24
C LEU A 54 -69.93 17.62 23.53
N GLY A 55 -69.91 18.94 23.31
CA GLY A 55 -70.98 19.67 22.62
C GLY A 55 -71.13 19.29 21.16
N ILE A 56 -72.31 19.51 20.57
CA ILE A 56 -72.53 19.24 19.15
C ILE A 56 -71.58 20.04 18.27
N GLY A 57 -70.88 19.36 17.36
CA GLY A 57 -69.90 19.98 16.46
C GLY A 57 -68.51 20.15 17.07
N ASP A 58 -68.36 20.03 18.40
CA ASP A 58 -67.09 20.12 19.10
C ASP A 58 -66.22 18.88 18.87
N THR A 59 -64.92 19.06 19.07
CA THR A 59 -63.91 18.01 18.97
C THR A 59 -63.17 17.91 20.30
N SER A 60 -62.97 16.70 20.80
CA SER A 60 -62.22 16.44 22.03
C SER A 60 -60.81 17.02 21.96
N LYS A 61 -60.21 17.35 23.11
CA LYS A 61 -58.83 17.84 23.09
C LYS A 61 -57.88 16.71 22.64
N PRO A 62 -56.75 17.02 21.99
CA PRO A 62 -55.81 16.01 21.45
C PRO A 62 -55.26 14.97 22.45
N ASN A 63 -55.35 15.23 23.76
CA ASN A 63 -54.84 14.34 24.81
C ASN A 63 -55.94 13.66 25.65
N GLU A 64 -57.20 13.96 25.37
CA GLU A 64 -58.36 13.40 26.09
C GLU A 64 -58.75 12.03 25.54
N ALA A 65 -58.39 11.70 24.31
CA ALA A 65 -58.66 10.40 23.70
C ALA A 65 -57.34 9.72 23.32
N LYS A 66 -56.97 8.69 24.08
CA LYS A 66 -55.72 7.95 23.89
C LYS A 66 -55.84 6.49 24.31
N VAL A 67 -54.98 5.65 23.73
CA VAL A 67 -54.83 4.23 24.10
C VAL A 67 -53.36 3.97 24.37
N LEU A 68 -53.02 3.40 25.52
CA LEU A 68 -51.69 2.84 25.76
C LEU A 68 -51.63 1.44 25.12
N ILE A 69 -50.67 1.27 24.23
CA ILE A 69 -50.36 0.01 23.56
C ILE A 69 -49.11 -0.56 24.23
N GLU A 70 -49.21 -1.76 24.80
CA GLU A 70 -48.07 -2.46 25.41
C GLU A 70 -47.62 -3.61 24.49
N VAL A 71 -46.50 -3.46 23.79
CA VAL A 71 -45.97 -4.51 22.91
C VAL A 71 -45.19 -5.55 23.74
N PRO A 72 -45.56 -6.84 23.73
CA PRO A 72 -44.88 -7.84 24.54
C PRO A 72 -43.39 -7.97 24.17
N LYS A 73 -42.51 -8.11 25.18
CA LYS A 73 -41.06 -8.30 24.98
C LYS A 73 -40.72 -9.52 24.12
N ASN A 74 -41.51 -10.58 24.26
CA ASN A 74 -41.28 -11.87 23.60
C ASN A 74 -42.23 -12.11 22.42
N THR A 75 -42.87 -11.06 21.89
CA THR A 75 -43.74 -11.24 20.71
C THR A 75 -42.94 -11.71 19.51
N THR A 76 -43.41 -12.76 18.85
CA THR A 76 -42.92 -13.24 17.55
C THR A 76 -43.64 -12.54 16.39
N GLU A 77 -44.77 -11.89 16.67
CA GLU A 77 -45.57 -11.18 15.70
C GLU A 77 -44.88 -9.90 15.26
N LYS A 78 -44.70 -9.74 13.95
CA LYS A 78 -44.07 -8.53 13.36
C LYS A 78 -45.03 -7.35 13.27
N THR A 79 -46.34 -7.61 13.33
CA THR A 79 -47.39 -6.60 13.22
C THR A 79 -48.63 -7.00 14.01
N ASP A 80 -49.39 -6.02 14.50
CA ASP A 80 -50.73 -6.21 15.06
C ASP A 80 -51.71 -5.16 14.52
N THR A 81 -52.99 -5.49 14.52
CA THR A 81 -54.07 -4.56 14.16
C THR A 81 -54.90 -4.29 15.41
N ILE A 82 -54.98 -3.01 15.79
CA ILE A 82 -55.78 -2.56 16.92
C ILE A 82 -57.00 -1.83 16.38
N THR A 83 -58.18 -2.28 16.78
CA THR A 83 -59.46 -1.65 16.47
C THR A 83 -59.89 -0.81 17.67
N ILE A 84 -60.09 0.48 17.45
CA ILE A 84 -60.62 1.41 18.45
C ILE A 84 -62.06 1.72 18.06
N THR A 85 -63.00 1.42 18.95
CA THR A 85 -64.42 1.69 18.76
C THR A 85 -64.86 2.77 19.74
N VAL A 86 -65.54 3.78 19.21
CA VAL A 86 -66.12 4.88 19.98
C VAL A 86 -67.64 4.76 19.87
N THR A 87 -68.30 4.68 21.01
CA THR A 87 -69.75 4.51 21.13
C THR A 87 -70.34 5.71 21.86
N SER A 88 -71.40 6.30 21.33
CA SER A 88 -72.18 7.32 22.03
C SER A 88 -72.89 6.71 23.24
N ASP A 89 -72.82 7.39 24.39
CA ASP A 89 -73.51 6.97 25.61
C ASP A 89 -75.02 7.28 25.53
N SER A 90 -75.43 8.27 24.70
CA SER A 90 -76.83 8.61 24.47
C SER A 90 -77.51 7.74 23.41
N SER A 91 -76.75 7.06 22.56
CA SER A 91 -77.26 6.08 21.60
C SER A 91 -76.24 4.97 21.35
N THR A 92 -76.51 3.79 21.91
CA THR A 92 -75.60 2.63 21.82
C THR A 92 -75.41 2.11 20.39
N ASP A 93 -76.32 2.45 19.47
CA ASP A 93 -76.22 2.08 18.06
C ASP A 93 -75.35 3.06 17.25
N ALA A 94 -75.06 4.25 17.81
CA ALA A 94 -74.21 5.25 17.19
C ALA A 94 -72.74 4.99 17.55
N THR A 95 -72.09 4.16 16.73
CA THR A 95 -70.68 3.80 16.89
C THR A 95 -69.84 4.16 15.67
N THR A 96 -68.55 4.40 15.88
CA THR A 96 -67.56 4.52 14.82
C THR A 96 -66.28 3.81 15.22
N SER A 97 -65.57 3.23 14.26
CA SER A 97 -64.32 2.52 14.53
C SER A 97 -63.21 2.98 13.61
N ILE A 98 -61.99 2.95 14.14
CA ILE A 98 -60.76 3.13 13.38
C ILE A 98 -59.84 1.94 13.63
N GLU A 99 -59.08 1.57 12.60
CA GLU A 99 -58.05 0.55 12.69
C GLU A 99 -56.68 1.21 12.64
N ILE A 100 -55.79 0.75 13.52
CA ILE A 100 -54.38 1.14 13.50
C ILE A 100 -53.52 -0.12 13.38
N THR A 101 -52.52 -0.05 12.52
CA THR A 101 -51.50 -1.10 12.36
C THR A 101 -50.30 -0.75 13.21
N VAL A 102 -49.95 -1.61 14.16
CA VAL A 102 -48.71 -1.52 14.93
C VAL A 102 -47.66 -2.39 14.24
N ASN A 103 -46.58 -1.79 13.76
CA ASN A 103 -45.41 -2.55 13.33
C ASN A 103 -44.45 -2.71 14.50
N VAL A 104 -44.04 -3.94 14.76
CA VAL A 104 -43.02 -4.25 15.77
C VAL A 104 -41.66 -4.02 15.15
N ILE A 105 -40.91 -3.08 15.72
CA ILE A 105 -39.48 -2.98 15.44
C ILE A 105 -38.82 -4.11 16.23
N GLY A 106 -38.43 -5.17 15.51
CA GLY A 106 -37.69 -6.30 16.09
C GLY A 106 -36.38 -5.86 16.73
N GLY A 107 -35.85 -6.67 17.65
CA GLY A 107 -34.54 -6.43 18.24
C GLY A 107 -33.47 -6.23 17.17
N GLY A 108 -32.49 -5.38 17.44
CA GLY A 108 -31.46 -5.04 16.46
C GLY A 108 -30.69 -6.27 15.96
N PHE A 109 -29.82 -6.06 14.97
CA PHE A 109 -28.96 -7.07 14.32
C PHE A 109 -28.31 -8.11 15.26
N ILE A 110 -28.06 -7.75 16.53
CA ILE A 110 -27.51 -8.66 17.55
C ILE A 110 -28.51 -9.75 17.96
N GLU A 111 -29.80 -9.45 18.10
CA GLU A 111 -30.85 -10.43 18.46
C GLU A 111 -31.03 -11.45 17.33
N GLU A 112 -31.07 -10.99 16.07
CA GLU A 112 -31.12 -11.87 14.90
C GLU A 112 -29.92 -12.83 14.81
N ILE A 113 -28.72 -12.33 15.12
CA ILE A 113 -27.51 -13.17 15.19
C ILE A 113 -27.63 -14.20 16.31
N LEU A 114 -28.05 -13.79 17.51
CA LEU A 114 -28.16 -14.69 18.65
C LEU A 114 -29.21 -15.78 18.40
N ASP A 115 -30.34 -15.44 17.80
CA ASP A 115 -31.39 -16.40 17.43
C ASP A 115 -30.91 -17.38 16.36
N PHE A 116 -30.12 -16.92 15.39
CA PHE A 116 -29.47 -17.78 14.40
C PHE A 116 -28.54 -18.79 15.08
N PHE A 117 -27.69 -18.33 16.02
CA PHE A 117 -26.79 -19.22 16.75
C PHE A 117 -27.51 -20.17 17.71
N ASP A 118 -28.62 -19.73 18.33
CA ASP A 118 -29.44 -20.59 19.18
C ASP A 118 -30.11 -21.69 18.37
N SER A 119 -30.68 -21.35 17.21
CA SER A 119 -31.25 -22.30 16.26
C SER A 119 -30.21 -23.30 15.76
N ALA A 120 -28.99 -22.84 15.45
CA ALA A 120 -27.89 -23.69 15.03
C ALA A 120 -27.41 -24.62 16.17
N ALA A 121 -27.32 -24.10 17.40
CA ALA A 121 -26.92 -24.88 18.57
C ALA A 121 -27.94 -25.98 18.89
N GLN A 122 -29.23 -25.66 18.79
CA GLN A 122 -30.30 -26.65 18.93
C GLN A 122 -30.22 -27.74 17.85
N THR A 123 -30.03 -27.35 16.59
CA THR A 123 -29.93 -28.29 15.46
C THR A 123 -28.74 -29.23 15.60
N MET A 124 -27.64 -28.75 16.17
CA MET A 124 -26.41 -29.52 16.39
C MET A 124 -26.42 -30.33 17.70
N GLY A 125 -27.50 -30.29 18.49
CA GLY A 125 -27.58 -30.95 19.80
C GLY A 125 -26.66 -30.33 20.86
N LEU A 126 -26.14 -29.13 20.63
CA LEU A 126 -25.27 -28.41 21.57
C LEU A 126 -26.06 -27.90 22.78
N ASN A 127 -27.34 -27.60 22.61
CA ASN A 127 -28.21 -27.18 23.71
C ASN A 127 -28.46 -28.34 24.71
N ASP A 128 -28.33 -29.60 24.30
CA ASP A 128 -28.42 -30.76 25.20
C ASP A 128 -27.18 -30.88 26.12
N LEU A 129 -26.04 -30.37 25.64
CA LEU A 129 -24.75 -30.43 26.34
C LEU A 129 -24.45 -29.16 27.16
N PHE A 130 -24.85 -28.00 26.64
CA PHE A 130 -24.47 -26.68 27.17
C PHE A 130 -25.69 -25.83 27.57
N GLY A 131 -26.92 -26.35 27.48
CA GLY A 131 -28.12 -25.63 27.83
C GLY A 131 -28.30 -24.34 27.01
N SER A 132 -28.74 -23.27 27.66
CA SER A 132 -28.91 -21.94 27.03
C SER A 132 -27.61 -21.31 26.52
N ASP A 133 -26.46 -21.87 26.91
CA ASP A 133 -25.15 -21.35 26.55
C ASP A 133 -24.62 -21.90 25.22
N GLY A 134 -25.31 -22.88 24.61
CA GLY A 134 -24.90 -23.50 23.33
C GLY A 134 -24.66 -22.47 22.21
N LYS A 135 -25.48 -21.41 22.15
CA LYS A 135 -25.29 -20.30 21.20
C LYS A 135 -24.00 -19.52 21.40
N TYR A 136 -23.57 -19.31 22.65
CA TYR A 136 -22.32 -18.62 22.96
C TYR A 136 -21.11 -19.49 22.62
N VAL A 137 -21.20 -20.81 22.81
CA VAL A 137 -20.15 -21.76 22.41
C VAL A 137 -19.88 -21.71 20.91
N LEU A 138 -20.93 -21.73 20.07
CA LEU A 138 -20.79 -21.60 18.63
C LEU A 138 -20.21 -20.25 18.21
N LEU A 139 -20.63 -19.16 18.86
CA LEU A 139 -20.13 -17.82 18.57
C LEU A 139 -18.63 -17.71 18.89
N ILE A 140 -18.18 -18.25 20.03
CA ILE A 140 -16.76 -18.33 20.39
C ILE A 140 -15.98 -19.17 19.38
N LEU A 141 -16.51 -20.33 18.98
CA LEU A 141 -15.88 -21.21 18.01
C LEU A 141 -15.70 -20.52 16.64
N LEU A 142 -16.70 -19.76 16.18
CA LEU A 142 -16.61 -18.96 14.97
C LEU A 142 -15.49 -17.91 15.08
N VAL A 143 -15.41 -17.19 16.19
CA VAL A 143 -14.34 -16.20 16.42
C VAL A 143 -12.96 -16.85 16.40
N VAL A 144 -12.80 -18.03 17.02
CA VAL A 144 -11.54 -18.79 16.99
C VAL A 144 -11.16 -19.19 15.57
N ILE A 145 -12.12 -19.67 14.77
CA ILE A 145 -11.90 -20.03 13.36
C ILE A 145 -11.45 -18.79 12.56
N ILE A 146 -12.13 -17.65 12.74
CA ILE A 146 -11.77 -16.39 12.07
C ILE A 146 -10.35 -15.96 12.45
N LEU A 147 -9.98 -16.01 13.74
CA LEU A 147 -8.63 -15.70 14.19
C LEU A 147 -7.59 -16.63 13.56
N PHE A 148 -7.88 -17.93 13.45
CA PHE A 148 -7.00 -18.88 12.78
C PHE A 148 -6.80 -18.55 11.30
N PHE A 149 -7.87 -18.18 10.59
CA PHE A 149 -7.77 -17.71 9.21
C PHE A 149 -6.94 -16.42 9.09
N ILE A 150 -7.10 -15.47 10.00
CA ILE A 150 -6.31 -14.23 10.03
C ILE A 150 -4.83 -14.54 10.24
N ILE A 151 -4.49 -15.46 11.15
CA ILE A 151 -3.10 -15.89 11.40
C ILE A 151 -2.51 -16.54 10.14
N ILE A 152 -3.23 -17.45 9.49
CA ILE A 152 -2.79 -18.07 8.24
C ILE A 152 -2.57 -17.01 7.16
N LEU A 153 -3.53 -16.08 7.00
CA LEU A 153 -3.39 -14.95 6.07
C LEU A 153 -2.12 -14.16 6.36
N ALA A 154 -1.91 -13.78 7.62
CA ALA A 154 -0.75 -13.01 8.04
C ALA A 154 0.56 -13.74 7.69
N ILE A 155 0.67 -15.04 7.97
CA ILE A 155 1.84 -15.84 7.61
C ILE A 155 2.07 -15.85 6.10
N VAL A 156 1.02 -16.05 5.30
CA VAL A 156 1.13 -16.07 3.83
C VAL A 156 1.55 -14.70 3.30
N PHE A 157 0.94 -13.62 3.77
CA PHE A 157 1.21 -12.26 3.31
C PHE A 157 2.60 -11.75 3.75
N THR A 158 3.05 -12.10 4.95
CA THR A 158 4.36 -11.68 5.49
C THR A 158 5.52 -12.52 4.98
N SER A 159 5.29 -13.75 4.53
CA SER A 159 6.34 -14.61 4.00
C SER A 159 7.01 -13.99 2.76
N LYS A 160 8.33 -13.83 2.82
CA LYS A 160 9.13 -13.36 1.68
C LYS A 160 9.34 -14.51 0.68
N PRO A 161 9.14 -14.30 -0.63
CA PRO A 161 9.28 -15.36 -1.63
C PRO A 161 10.75 -15.72 -1.90
N VAL A 162 11.67 -14.83 -1.58
CA VAL A 162 13.12 -14.98 -1.69
C VAL A 162 13.75 -14.12 -0.60
N ARG A 163 14.96 -14.44 -0.16
CA ARG A 163 15.70 -13.54 0.71
C ARG A 163 16.97 -13.10 0.00
N ILE A 164 17.14 -11.78 -0.10
CA ILE A 164 18.30 -11.16 -0.73
C ILE A 164 19.16 -10.57 0.38
N ILE A 165 20.44 -10.97 0.43
CA ILE A 165 21.41 -10.49 1.41
C ILE A 165 22.57 -9.88 0.64
N CYS A 166 22.88 -8.62 0.96
CA CYS A 166 24.06 -7.92 0.47
C CYS A 166 24.58 -7.09 1.64
N THR A 167 25.81 -7.39 2.07
CA THR A 167 26.47 -6.78 3.23
C THR A 167 27.10 -5.44 2.86
N ASP A 168 27.70 -5.36 1.68
CA ASP A 168 28.34 -4.16 1.15
C ASP A 168 27.51 -3.61 -0.02
N ARG A 169 26.65 -2.62 0.28
CA ARG A 169 25.70 -2.05 -0.68
C ARG A 169 26.15 -0.73 -1.29
N ILE A 170 27.26 -0.18 -0.81
CA ILE A 170 27.73 1.14 -1.24
C ILE A 170 29.21 1.02 -1.57
N LYS A 171 29.56 1.22 -2.83
CA LYS A 171 30.96 1.21 -3.28
C LYS A 171 31.38 2.55 -3.84
N GLU A 172 32.54 3.00 -3.40
CA GLU A 172 33.23 4.15 -3.97
C GLU A 172 34.41 3.66 -4.83
N ILE A 173 34.41 3.99 -6.11
CA ILE A 173 35.39 3.48 -7.08
C ILE A 173 36.04 4.64 -7.85
N ASP A 174 37.27 4.44 -8.32
CA ASP A 174 37.84 5.33 -9.34
C ASP A 174 37.41 4.89 -10.75
N SER A 175 37.78 5.70 -11.75
CA SER A 175 37.42 5.43 -13.14
C SER A 175 37.93 4.10 -13.67
N THR A 176 38.99 3.51 -13.10
CA THR A 176 39.62 2.25 -13.56
C THR A 176 39.11 1.00 -12.84
N GLN A 177 38.34 1.18 -11.77
CA GLN A 177 37.79 0.09 -10.98
C GLN A 177 36.37 -0.25 -11.42
N ASN A 178 35.97 -1.48 -11.15
CA ASN A 178 34.57 -1.90 -11.19
C ASN A 178 34.03 -1.98 -9.76
N ALA A 179 32.74 -1.71 -9.60
CA ALA A 179 32.04 -2.03 -8.36
C ALA A 179 31.39 -3.40 -8.48
N ASP A 180 32.05 -4.41 -7.91
CA ASP A 180 31.58 -5.80 -7.88
C ASP A 180 30.84 -6.10 -6.58
N TYR A 181 29.53 -6.30 -6.66
CA TYR A 181 28.68 -6.63 -5.52
C TYR A 181 28.47 -8.14 -5.43
N GLU A 182 28.69 -8.70 -4.24
CA GLU A 182 28.31 -10.07 -3.93
C GLU A 182 26.92 -10.06 -3.26
N ILE A 183 25.97 -10.74 -3.88
CA ILE A 183 24.60 -10.84 -3.37
C ILE A 183 24.26 -12.30 -3.15
N THR A 184 23.87 -12.64 -1.92
CA THR A 184 23.37 -13.97 -1.59
C THR A 184 21.87 -14.02 -1.79
N ILE A 185 21.43 -14.95 -2.63
CA ILE A 185 20.03 -15.31 -2.83
C ILE A 185 19.75 -16.58 -2.03
N GLU A 186 18.80 -16.52 -1.10
CA GLU A 186 18.41 -17.64 -0.23
C GLU A 186 16.96 -18.07 -0.52
N ASN A 187 16.73 -19.38 -0.59
CA ASN A 187 15.41 -19.99 -0.72
C ASN A 187 14.79 -20.23 0.67
N PRO A 188 13.78 -19.44 1.09
CA PRO A 188 13.16 -19.62 2.39
C PRO A 188 12.21 -20.83 2.44
N PHE A 189 11.90 -21.48 1.32
CA PHE A 189 11.00 -22.63 1.26
C PHE A 189 11.73 -23.95 1.53
N LYS A 190 10.98 -25.00 1.89
CA LYS A 190 11.51 -26.35 2.10
C LYS A 190 11.76 -27.12 0.78
N LYS A 191 11.22 -26.65 -0.35
CA LYS A 191 11.32 -27.31 -1.66
C LYS A 191 12.22 -26.49 -2.59
N ALA A 192 12.85 -27.16 -3.55
CA ALA A 192 13.60 -26.52 -4.62
C ALA A 192 12.78 -25.43 -5.33
N GLN A 193 13.42 -24.29 -5.61
CA GLN A 193 12.82 -23.15 -6.31
C GLN A 193 13.80 -22.57 -7.32
N THR A 194 13.24 -22.02 -8.40
CA THR A 194 13.99 -21.25 -9.40
C THR A 194 13.63 -19.78 -9.27
N TYR A 195 14.66 -18.93 -9.25
CA TYR A 195 14.59 -17.49 -9.11
C TYR A 195 15.12 -16.81 -10.35
N GLU A 196 14.37 -15.84 -10.85
CA GLU A 196 14.80 -14.90 -11.89
C GLU A 196 15.30 -13.63 -11.20
N ILE A 197 16.44 -13.14 -11.67
CA ILE A 197 17.12 -11.97 -11.15
C ILE A 197 17.19 -10.93 -12.25
N SER A 198 16.75 -9.72 -11.92
CA SER A 198 16.81 -8.55 -12.79
C SER A 198 17.39 -7.39 -12.03
N ALA A 199 18.04 -6.46 -12.72
CA ALA A 199 18.44 -5.21 -12.11
C ALA A 199 18.01 -4.05 -13.00
N HIS A 200 17.64 -2.96 -12.35
CA HIS A 200 17.29 -1.72 -13.02
C HIS A 200 18.19 -0.62 -12.49
N GLN A 201 18.84 0.10 -13.41
CA GLN A 201 19.72 1.21 -13.08
C GLN A 201 18.95 2.52 -13.11
N THR A 202 19.15 3.34 -12.09
CA THR A 202 18.59 4.69 -11.97
C THR A 202 19.75 5.68 -11.74
N GLY A 203 19.77 6.77 -12.50
CA GLY A 203 20.88 7.74 -12.51
C GLY A 203 21.12 8.35 -13.89
N PRO A 204 22.16 9.18 -14.07
CA PRO A 204 22.51 9.76 -15.36
C PRO A 204 22.81 8.66 -16.39
N GLU A 205 21.97 8.59 -17.43
CA GLU A 205 22.05 7.59 -18.49
C GLU A 205 23.42 7.61 -19.19
N ASN A 206 23.92 6.43 -19.59
CA ASN A 206 25.15 6.19 -20.36
C ASN A 206 26.50 6.39 -19.64
N LYS A 207 26.51 6.77 -18.36
CA LYS A 207 27.77 6.89 -17.57
C LYS A 207 28.24 5.58 -16.93
N TRP A 208 27.38 4.57 -16.91
CA TRP A 208 27.61 3.32 -16.19
C TRP A 208 27.08 2.13 -16.98
N GLY A 209 27.88 1.08 -17.07
CA GLY A 209 27.48 -0.25 -17.54
C GLY A 209 27.10 -1.15 -16.36
N LEU A 210 26.18 -2.07 -16.61
CA LEU A 210 25.65 -2.99 -15.61
C LEU A 210 25.65 -4.43 -16.15
N SER A 211 26.18 -5.36 -15.36
CA SER A 211 26.16 -6.80 -15.65
C SER A 211 25.73 -7.58 -14.41
N ILE A 212 25.03 -8.70 -14.63
CA ILE A 212 24.57 -9.63 -13.57
C ILE A 212 24.89 -11.05 -14.00
N GLU A 213 25.56 -11.80 -13.14
CA GLU A 213 25.84 -13.21 -13.39
C GLU A 213 25.70 -14.06 -12.12
N PRO A 214 24.89 -15.14 -12.14
CA PRO A 214 23.89 -15.50 -13.16
C PRO A 214 22.57 -14.71 -13.02
N THR A 215 21.79 -14.62 -14.10
CA THR A 215 20.43 -14.00 -14.10
C THR A 215 19.32 -14.94 -13.66
N THR A 216 19.57 -16.25 -13.61
CA THR A 216 18.65 -17.26 -13.08
C THR A 216 19.38 -18.19 -12.13
N VAL A 217 18.75 -18.55 -11.00
CA VAL A 217 19.33 -19.47 -10.01
C VAL A 217 18.30 -20.49 -9.56
N GLU A 218 18.67 -21.77 -9.59
CA GLU A 218 17.94 -22.85 -8.94
C GLU A 218 18.57 -23.16 -7.57
N LEU A 219 17.73 -23.22 -6.53
CA LEU A 219 18.13 -23.43 -5.14
C LEU A 219 17.29 -24.51 -4.50
N GLU A 220 17.95 -25.49 -3.90
CA GLU A 220 17.32 -26.46 -3.01
C GLU A 220 16.69 -25.77 -1.79
N GLY A 221 15.78 -26.47 -1.10
CA GLY A 221 15.09 -25.93 0.06
C GLY A 221 16.06 -25.46 1.15
N LYS A 222 15.87 -24.25 1.68
CA LYS A 222 16.70 -23.66 2.75
C LYS A 222 18.18 -23.45 2.38
N THR A 223 18.52 -23.49 1.08
CA THR A 223 19.88 -23.22 0.61
C THR A 223 20.02 -21.81 0.04
N SER A 224 21.26 -21.40 -0.20
CA SER A 224 21.57 -20.10 -0.79
C SER A 224 22.69 -20.19 -1.82
N LYS A 225 22.77 -19.20 -2.71
CA LYS A 225 23.86 -19.05 -3.68
C LYS A 225 24.23 -17.57 -3.82
N THR A 226 25.51 -17.30 -3.99
CA THR A 226 26.01 -15.97 -4.32
C THR A 226 25.93 -15.72 -5.82
N ILE A 227 25.47 -14.54 -6.18
CA ILE A 227 25.49 -13.97 -7.52
C ILE A 227 26.35 -12.71 -7.51
N HIS A 228 26.85 -12.32 -8.68
CA HIS A 228 27.68 -11.13 -8.85
C HIS A 228 26.92 -10.08 -9.67
N VAL A 229 26.95 -8.85 -9.18
CA VAL A 229 26.47 -7.67 -9.92
C VAL A 229 27.65 -6.73 -10.08
N THR A 230 28.01 -6.44 -11.33
CA THR A 230 29.16 -5.58 -11.66
C THR A 230 28.66 -4.29 -12.27
N VAL A 231 29.07 -3.17 -11.67
CA VAL A 231 28.83 -1.81 -12.20
C VAL A 231 30.16 -1.24 -12.69
N THR A 232 30.22 -0.89 -13.98
CA THR A 232 31.44 -0.41 -14.65
C THR A 232 31.28 1.05 -15.08
N PRO A 233 32.18 1.96 -14.67
CA PRO A 233 32.14 3.34 -15.14
C PRO A 233 32.51 3.41 -16.63
N THR A 234 31.80 4.24 -17.40
CA THR A 234 32.18 4.56 -18.79
C THR A 234 33.11 5.77 -18.82
N ASP A 235 33.69 6.06 -19.99
CA ASP A 235 34.52 7.27 -20.16
C ASP A 235 33.75 8.59 -19.98
N ALA A 236 32.41 8.55 -19.94
CA ALA A 236 31.57 9.70 -19.63
C ALA A 236 31.34 9.93 -18.13
N ALA A 237 31.79 9.02 -17.27
CA ALA A 237 31.70 9.15 -15.82
C ALA A 237 32.73 10.17 -15.31
N ALA A 238 32.24 11.19 -14.61
CA ALA A 238 33.03 12.25 -13.99
C ALA A 238 33.15 12.03 -12.47
N PRO A 239 34.13 12.67 -11.80
CA PRO A 239 34.20 12.67 -10.34
C PRO A 239 32.86 13.12 -9.72
N LYS A 240 32.46 12.50 -8.60
CA LYS A 240 31.17 12.70 -7.91
C LYS A 240 29.94 12.16 -8.64
N ASP A 241 30.06 11.63 -9.85
CA ASP A 241 28.94 10.91 -10.45
C ASP A 241 28.60 9.68 -9.62
N TRP A 242 27.32 9.31 -9.63
CA TRP A 242 26.81 8.16 -8.91
C TRP A 242 25.78 7.42 -9.76
N THR A 243 25.49 6.18 -9.37
CA THR A 243 24.37 5.43 -9.89
C THR A 243 23.79 4.53 -8.80
N GLN A 244 22.46 4.34 -8.86
CA GLN A 244 21.77 3.37 -8.04
C GLN A 244 21.30 2.21 -8.91
N VAL A 245 21.52 0.99 -8.44
CA VAL A 245 21.06 -0.24 -9.09
C VAL A 245 20.08 -0.95 -8.15
N THR A 246 18.82 -1.02 -8.56
CA THR A 246 17.81 -1.80 -7.85
C THR A 246 17.82 -3.23 -8.39
N LEU A 247 18.45 -4.13 -7.65
CA LEU A 247 18.43 -5.56 -7.92
C LEU A 247 17.11 -6.14 -7.39
N SER A 248 16.42 -6.91 -8.22
CA SER A 248 15.17 -7.59 -7.89
C SER A 248 15.30 -9.09 -8.15
N ALA A 249 14.78 -9.90 -7.22
CA ALA A 249 14.63 -11.33 -7.43
C ALA A 249 13.18 -11.75 -7.20
N ASN A 250 12.67 -12.63 -8.06
CA ASN A 250 11.35 -13.24 -7.91
C ASN A 250 11.41 -14.72 -8.24
N LYS A 251 10.57 -15.49 -7.55
CA LYS A 251 10.31 -16.88 -7.91
C LYS A 251 9.62 -16.92 -9.28
N ILE A 252 10.08 -17.79 -10.19
CA ILE A 252 9.47 -17.97 -11.50
C ILE A 252 7.98 -18.34 -11.34
N GLY A 253 7.12 -17.70 -12.13
CA GLY A 253 5.66 -17.89 -12.08
C GLY A 253 4.94 -17.19 -10.92
N LYS A 254 5.62 -16.33 -10.15
CA LYS A 254 5.02 -15.49 -9.10
C LYS A 254 5.30 -14.01 -9.31
N LYS A 255 4.31 -13.16 -9.01
CA LYS A 255 4.42 -11.69 -9.13
C LYS A 255 5.18 -11.02 -7.98
N LYS A 256 5.20 -11.64 -6.79
CA LYS A 256 5.86 -11.05 -5.61
C LYS A 256 7.37 -11.13 -5.79
N LYS A 257 8.03 -9.99 -5.75
CA LYS A 257 9.48 -9.83 -5.84
C LYS A 257 10.03 -9.21 -4.56
N GLU A 258 11.29 -9.46 -4.27
CA GLU A 258 12.06 -8.72 -3.28
C GLU A 258 13.17 -7.96 -4.00
N SER A 259 13.59 -6.84 -3.41
CA SER A 259 14.59 -5.97 -4.03
C SER A 259 15.60 -5.46 -3.01
N VAL A 260 16.79 -5.13 -3.49
CA VAL A 260 17.83 -4.44 -2.74
C VAL A 260 18.46 -3.36 -3.64
N ASP A 261 18.72 -2.21 -3.05
CA ASP A 261 19.40 -1.11 -3.74
C ASP A 261 20.91 -1.17 -3.47
N LEU A 262 21.67 -0.98 -4.54
CA LEU A 262 23.13 -0.88 -4.55
C LEU A 262 23.50 0.51 -5.05
N VAL A 263 24.50 1.15 -4.45
CA VAL A 263 24.90 2.52 -4.81
C VAL A 263 26.38 2.56 -5.11
N THR A 264 26.72 2.92 -6.34
CA THR A 264 28.11 3.12 -6.77
C THR A 264 28.37 4.60 -6.96
N THR A 265 29.46 5.11 -6.40
CA THR A 265 29.89 6.51 -6.55
C THR A 265 31.31 6.60 -7.08
N MET A 266 31.57 7.57 -7.95
CA MET A 266 32.90 7.93 -8.42
C MET A 266 33.64 8.71 -7.33
N LYS A 267 34.86 8.26 -6.99
CA LYS A 267 35.76 8.97 -6.06
C LYS A 267 35.88 10.44 -6.44
N GLU A 268 35.83 11.29 -5.42
CA GLU A 268 36.16 12.70 -5.59
C GLU A 268 37.67 12.84 -5.83
N GLY A 269 38.05 13.54 -6.90
CA GLY A 269 39.45 13.78 -7.19
C GLY A 269 39.71 14.53 -8.49
N THR A 270 40.97 14.91 -8.67
CA THR A 270 41.45 15.67 -9.83
C THR A 270 42.64 14.98 -10.47
N THR A 271 42.74 15.07 -11.78
CA THR A 271 43.95 14.74 -12.53
C THR A 271 44.92 15.92 -12.47
N LEU A 272 46.21 15.64 -12.36
CA LEU A 272 47.24 16.68 -12.35
C LEU A 272 48.43 16.22 -13.18
N LEU A 273 48.36 16.47 -14.48
CA LEU A 273 49.39 16.06 -15.43
C LEU A 273 50.54 17.07 -15.48
N ALA A 274 51.77 16.58 -15.33
CA ALA A 274 52.98 17.39 -15.51
C ALA A 274 53.95 16.74 -16.51
N LEU A 275 54.65 17.59 -17.26
CA LEU A 275 55.67 17.20 -18.22
C LEU A 275 57.04 17.52 -17.61
N GLU A 276 57.88 16.51 -17.46
CA GLU A 276 59.18 16.61 -16.80
C GLU A 276 60.28 16.01 -17.69
N ASN A 277 61.54 16.35 -17.38
CA ASN A 277 62.75 15.73 -17.96
C ASN A 277 62.82 15.72 -19.51
N VAL A 278 62.33 16.78 -20.15
CA VAL A 278 62.41 16.89 -21.63
C VAL A 278 63.86 16.98 -22.07
N SER A 279 64.29 16.04 -22.91
CA SER A 279 65.66 15.94 -23.42
C SER A 279 65.69 15.44 -24.86
N HIS A 280 66.81 15.68 -25.53
CA HIS A 280 67.00 15.29 -26.94
C HIS A 280 68.33 14.56 -27.12
N TRP A 281 68.34 13.50 -27.92
CA TRP A 281 69.54 12.76 -28.26
C TRP A 281 69.59 12.38 -29.75
N PRO A 282 70.71 12.61 -30.45
CA PRO A 282 71.92 13.32 -29.98
C PRO A 282 71.66 14.82 -29.78
N THR A 283 72.53 15.49 -29.00
CA THR A 283 72.43 16.94 -28.74
C THR A 283 73.00 17.80 -29.87
N ALA A 284 73.89 17.22 -30.67
CA ALA A 284 74.40 17.78 -31.92
C ALA A 284 74.05 16.83 -33.07
N PHE A 285 73.50 17.38 -34.14
CA PHE A 285 73.02 16.61 -35.28
C PHE A 285 73.05 17.44 -36.58
N ASN A 286 73.15 16.74 -37.70
CA ASN A 286 73.06 17.32 -39.04
C ASN A 286 71.64 17.19 -39.62
N PRO A 287 71.26 18.03 -40.60
CA PRO A 287 70.01 17.85 -41.32
C PRO A 287 69.89 16.44 -41.93
N GLY A 288 68.75 15.79 -41.72
CA GLY A 288 68.49 14.42 -42.16
C GLY A 288 68.79 13.34 -41.10
N GLU A 289 69.45 13.67 -39.99
CA GLU A 289 69.71 12.72 -38.92
C GLU A 289 68.48 12.50 -38.02
N LYS A 290 68.39 11.28 -37.45
CA LYS A 290 67.33 10.92 -36.51
C LYS A 290 67.67 11.43 -35.12
N VAL A 291 66.77 12.23 -34.54
CA VAL A 291 66.85 12.72 -33.16
C VAL A 291 65.69 12.14 -32.37
N ILE A 292 65.93 11.75 -31.12
CA ILE A 292 64.92 11.25 -30.20
C ILE A 292 64.65 12.32 -29.16
N THR A 293 63.39 12.69 -28.99
CA THR A 293 62.94 13.49 -27.84
C THR A 293 62.39 12.55 -26.78
N SER A 294 62.94 12.61 -25.58
CA SER A 294 62.48 11.85 -24.43
C SER A 294 61.89 12.80 -23.39
N PHE A 295 60.82 12.40 -22.72
CA PHE A 295 60.20 13.16 -21.63
C PHE A 295 59.39 12.23 -20.73
N THR A 296 59.22 12.65 -19.47
CA THR A 296 58.40 11.95 -18.49
C THR A 296 57.07 12.68 -18.36
N LEU A 297 55.96 11.95 -18.49
CA LEU A 297 54.63 12.43 -18.14
C LEU A 297 54.28 11.88 -16.76
N THR A 298 53.89 12.73 -15.82
CA THR A 298 53.49 12.33 -14.46
C THR A 298 52.04 12.68 -14.22
N ASN A 299 51.30 11.85 -13.46
CA ASN A 299 49.98 12.19 -12.95
C ASN A 299 50.07 12.34 -11.43
N ASN A 300 50.26 13.57 -10.96
CA ASN A 300 50.32 13.93 -9.54
C ASN A 300 48.92 14.13 -8.94
N GLY A 301 47.87 13.75 -9.68
CA GLY A 301 46.48 13.83 -9.24
C GLY A 301 46.09 12.72 -8.27
N THR A 302 44.85 12.78 -7.78
CA THR A 302 44.28 11.78 -6.87
C THR A 302 43.47 10.70 -7.58
N ILE A 303 43.24 10.85 -8.89
CA ILE A 303 42.53 9.87 -9.74
C ILE A 303 43.32 9.58 -11.03
N PRO A 304 43.08 8.43 -11.68
CA PRO A 304 43.66 8.12 -12.98
C PRO A 304 43.25 9.12 -14.08
N ALA A 305 44.20 9.51 -14.92
CA ALA A 305 43.98 10.30 -16.13
C ALA A 305 43.81 9.39 -17.34
N ARG A 306 42.63 9.45 -17.98
CA ARG A 306 42.25 8.61 -19.14
C ARG A 306 42.37 9.41 -20.43
N ASN A 307 42.57 8.70 -21.55
CA ASN A 307 42.55 9.30 -22.89
C ASN A 307 43.51 10.50 -23.05
N VAL A 308 44.65 10.48 -22.34
CA VAL A 308 45.63 11.56 -22.40
C VAL A 308 46.31 11.52 -23.76
N LYS A 309 46.10 12.56 -24.54
CA LYS A 309 46.68 12.71 -25.88
C LYS A 309 47.91 13.60 -25.79
N VAL A 310 49.06 13.02 -26.12
CA VAL A 310 50.34 13.72 -26.23
C VAL A 310 50.63 14.00 -27.70
N PHE A 311 50.59 15.27 -28.07
CA PHE A 311 50.85 15.75 -29.42
C PHE A 311 52.28 16.27 -29.53
N PHE A 312 53.01 15.79 -30.52
CA PHE A 312 54.37 16.21 -30.80
C PHE A 312 54.42 17.05 -32.08
N TYR A 313 54.95 18.26 -31.97
CA TYR A 313 55.12 19.19 -33.06
C TYR A 313 56.60 19.48 -33.30
N LEU A 314 57.00 19.51 -34.57
CA LEU A 314 58.30 19.98 -35.03
C LEU A 314 58.08 21.14 -36.00
N ASN A 315 58.69 22.30 -35.71
CA ASN A 315 58.56 23.52 -36.51
C ASN A 315 57.10 23.91 -36.79
N GLY A 316 56.23 23.74 -35.77
CA GLY A 316 54.80 24.06 -35.84
C GLY A 316 53.93 22.99 -36.52
N LYS A 317 54.50 21.96 -37.14
CA LYS A 317 53.74 20.87 -37.77
C LYS A 317 53.62 19.68 -36.83
N GLN A 318 52.40 19.14 -36.67
CA GLN A 318 52.19 17.91 -35.90
C GLN A 318 52.87 16.75 -36.62
N LYS A 319 53.77 16.03 -35.93
CA LYS A 319 54.46 14.86 -36.49
C LYS A 319 53.98 13.55 -35.85
N ASN A 320 53.59 13.57 -34.57
CA ASN A 320 53.15 12.37 -33.87
C ASN A 320 52.06 12.67 -32.83
N LYS A 321 51.30 11.64 -32.47
CA LYS A 321 50.29 11.63 -31.42
C LYS A 321 50.37 10.29 -30.68
N VAL A 322 50.53 10.35 -29.37
CA VAL A 322 50.53 9.17 -28.47
C VAL A 322 49.33 9.27 -27.53
N GLU A 323 48.65 8.15 -27.31
CA GLU A 323 47.56 8.05 -26.32
C GLU A 323 48.06 7.25 -25.12
N VAL A 324 47.81 7.78 -23.92
CA VAL A 324 48.29 7.18 -22.66
C VAL A 324 47.20 7.28 -21.61
N THR A 325 47.12 6.25 -20.76
CA THR A 325 46.35 6.27 -19.51
C THR A 325 47.34 6.22 -18.36
N LEU A 326 47.27 7.18 -17.43
CA LEU A 326 48.16 7.25 -16.26
C LEU A 326 47.34 7.11 -14.97
N LEU A 327 47.65 6.09 -14.16
CA LEU A 327 47.12 5.98 -12.81
C LEU A 327 47.62 7.14 -11.93
N ALA A 328 46.89 7.44 -10.85
CA ALA A 328 47.29 8.43 -9.87
C ALA A 328 48.66 8.05 -9.26
N GLY A 329 49.58 9.02 -9.20
CA GLY A 329 50.95 8.83 -8.69
C GLY A 329 51.91 8.11 -9.64
N ASN A 330 51.44 7.64 -10.81
CA ASN A 330 52.29 6.96 -11.77
C ASN A 330 52.93 7.92 -12.78
N ILE A 331 53.98 7.40 -13.44
CA ILE A 331 54.73 8.09 -14.49
C ILE A 331 54.71 7.27 -15.79
N ALA A 332 54.89 7.94 -16.92
CA ALA A 332 55.10 7.33 -18.22
C ALA A 332 56.26 8.02 -18.95
N ASP A 333 57.30 7.25 -19.27
CA ASP A 333 58.43 7.74 -20.08
C ASP A 333 58.12 7.55 -21.56
N ILE A 334 58.16 8.65 -22.32
CA ILE A 334 57.78 8.69 -23.72
C ILE A 334 58.97 9.13 -24.56
N GLN A 335 59.25 8.37 -25.62
CA GLN A 335 60.30 8.66 -26.58
C GLN A 335 59.71 8.82 -27.98
N ILE A 336 59.96 9.96 -28.61
CA ILE A 336 59.44 10.27 -29.94
C ILE A 336 60.62 10.56 -30.89
N PRO A 337 60.87 9.70 -31.89
CA PRO A 337 61.86 9.98 -32.91
C PRO A 337 61.35 10.98 -33.94
N TRP A 338 62.24 11.84 -34.44
CA TRP A 338 62.01 12.79 -35.53
C TRP A 338 63.28 12.98 -36.36
N ILE A 339 63.15 13.55 -37.56
CA ILE A 339 64.27 13.80 -38.47
C ILE A 339 64.61 15.29 -38.45
N ALA A 340 65.89 15.61 -38.27
CA ALA A 340 66.38 16.98 -38.22
C ALA A 340 66.16 17.70 -39.55
N GLU A 341 65.47 18.84 -39.50
CA GLU A 341 65.28 19.72 -40.67
C GLU A 341 66.45 20.71 -40.77
N LYS A 342 66.72 21.23 -41.97
CA LYS A 342 67.76 22.25 -42.16
C LYS A 342 67.38 23.53 -41.42
N GLY A 343 68.30 24.04 -40.58
CA GLY A 343 68.10 25.26 -39.80
C GLY A 343 67.61 24.98 -38.37
N LYS A 344 66.87 25.93 -37.78
CA LYS A 344 66.38 25.82 -36.40
C LYS A 344 65.24 24.81 -36.32
N ASN A 345 65.37 23.84 -35.43
CA ASN A 345 64.34 22.85 -35.12
C ASN A 345 63.68 23.21 -33.78
N GLN A 346 62.39 23.57 -33.81
CA GLN A 346 61.60 23.89 -32.63
C GLN A 346 60.65 22.73 -32.30
N VAL A 347 60.88 22.10 -31.16
CA VAL A 347 60.01 21.05 -30.63
C VAL A 347 58.96 21.66 -29.71
N ARG A 348 57.71 21.22 -29.84
CA ARG A 348 56.64 21.53 -28.90
C ARG A 348 55.87 20.26 -28.56
N ILE A 349 55.71 19.99 -27.28
CA ILE A 349 54.88 18.89 -26.77
C ILE A 349 53.62 19.52 -26.17
N ARG A 350 52.45 19.00 -26.52
CA ARG A 350 51.17 19.43 -25.94
C ARG A 350 50.45 18.22 -25.38
N VAL A 351 50.07 18.29 -24.12
CA VAL A 351 49.27 17.26 -23.44
C VAL A 351 47.82 17.75 -23.37
N LYS A 352 46.86 16.88 -23.68
CA LYS A 352 45.43 17.16 -23.54
C LYS A 352 44.71 15.93 -23.01
N GLU A 353 43.99 16.08 -21.92
CA GLU A 353 42.99 15.13 -21.43
C GLU A 353 41.64 15.43 -22.10
N GLN A 354 40.87 14.39 -22.45
CA GLN A 354 39.59 14.52 -23.16
C GLN A 354 38.47 13.77 -22.48
#